data_AF-A0A2D9CHW8-F1
#
_entry.id   AF-A0A2D9CHW8-F1
#
_cell.length_a   1.000
_cell.length_b   1.000
_cell.length_c   1.000
_cell.angle_alpha   90.00
_cell.angle_beta   90.00
_cell.angle_gamma   90.00
#
_symmetry.space_group_name_H-M   'P 1'
#
loop_
_entity.id
_entity.type
_entity.pdbx_description
1 polymer ?
#
loop_
_entity_poly.entity_id
_entity_poly.type
_entity_poly.pdbx_seq_one_letter_code
_entity_poly.pdbx_strand_id
1 'polypeptide(L)'
;MPFLLLDENNVVIQKQPNYQDGFIEGDAVCGQILVDGVFVDPVPADPTQDDINAVNLAYLAQTDWYVIRMNETGVPVPDEVLSSRASARSAII
;
A
#
# COMPACT_ATOMS: atom_id res chain seq x y z
N MET A 1 8.42 -8.08 35.39
CA MET A 1 8.75 -7.09 34.34
C MET A 1 8.14 -7.60 33.06
N PRO A 2 7.12 -6.93 32.49
CA PRO A 2 6.54 -7.35 31.21
C PRO A 2 7.56 -7.11 30.09
N PHE A 3 7.69 -8.08 29.17
CA PHE A 3 8.55 -7.97 27.99
C PHE A 3 7.67 -7.98 26.74
N LEU A 4 7.86 -7.01 25.86
CA LEU A 4 7.17 -6.95 24.57
C LEU A 4 8.02 -7.70 23.54
N LEU A 5 7.40 -8.64 22.81
CA LEU A 5 8.00 -9.29 21.66
C LEU A 5 7.82 -8.38 20.43
N LEU A 6 8.94 -7.83 19.96
CA LEU A 6 9.01 -7.09 18.71
C LEU A 6 9.50 -8.04 17.60
N ASP A 7 8.97 -7.89 16.39
CA ASP A 7 9.56 -8.54 15.22
C ASP A 7 10.84 -7.81 14.75
N GLU A 8 11.47 -8.32 13.69
CA GLU A 8 12.67 -7.73 13.07
C GLU A 8 12.46 -6.30 12.53
N ASN A 9 11.21 -5.82 12.49
CA ASN A 9 10.81 -4.49 12.04
C ASN A 9 10.28 -3.61 13.19
N ASN A 10 10.47 -4.00 14.45
CA ASN A 10 9.92 -3.32 15.64
C ASN A 10 8.38 -3.21 15.66
N VAL A 11 7.68 -4.09 14.96
CA VAL A 11 6.21 -4.16 14.98
C VAL A 11 5.75 -5.09 16.10
N VAL A 12 4.69 -4.68 16.80
CA VAL A 12 4.06 -5.49 17.87
C VAL A 12 3.33 -6.66 17.24
N ILE A 13 3.96 -7.84 17.25
CA ILE A 13 3.35 -9.10 16.83
C ILE A 13 2.60 -9.73 18.01
N GLN A 14 1.38 -9.26 18.29
CA GLN A 14 0.47 -10.03 19.15
C GLN A 14 -0.04 -11.27 18.40
N LYS A 15 0.75 -12.35 18.38
CA LYS A 15 0.22 -13.70 18.15
C LYS A 15 -0.02 -14.39 19.49
N GLN A 16 -1.26 -14.23 19.95
CA GLN A 16 -1.99 -15.01 20.95
C GLN A 16 -1.76 -14.65 22.44
N PRO A 17 -2.84 -14.63 23.25
CA PRO A 17 -2.81 -14.07 24.59
C PRO A 17 -2.47 -15.15 25.61
N ASN A 18 -1.32 -15.04 26.27
CA ASN A 18 -1.10 -15.75 27.52
C ASN A 18 -1.47 -14.80 28.67
N TYR A 19 -2.27 -15.29 29.61
CA TYR A 19 -2.79 -14.55 30.80
C TYR A 19 -1.69 -13.87 31.67
N GLN A 20 -0.42 -14.13 31.38
CA GLN A 20 0.74 -13.61 32.12
C GLN A 20 1.35 -12.35 31.52
N ASP A 21 1.00 -11.96 30.29
CA ASP A 21 1.37 -10.65 29.75
C ASP A 21 0.32 -9.63 30.17
N GLY A 22 0.77 -8.65 30.94
CA GLY A 22 -0.07 -7.59 31.47
C GLY A 22 -0.86 -6.92 30.35
N PHE A 23 -2.18 -6.92 30.50
CA PHE A 23 -3.05 -6.07 29.72
C PHE A 23 -2.58 -4.61 29.87
N ILE A 24 -2.37 -3.91 28.76
CA ILE A 24 -2.22 -2.46 28.77
C ILE A 24 -3.63 -1.90 28.90
N GLU A 25 -3.94 -1.23 30.01
CA GLU A 25 -5.12 -0.37 30.10
C GLU A 25 -4.80 0.92 29.33
N GLY A 26 -5.30 1.02 28.11
CA GLY A 26 -5.19 2.21 27.27
C GLY A 26 -5.92 2.02 25.94
N ASP A 27 -6.29 3.13 25.31
CA ASP A 27 -7.04 3.15 24.04
C ASP A 27 -6.18 2.81 22.80
N ALA A 28 -5.13 2.00 22.97
CA ALA A 28 -4.24 1.63 21.87
C ALA A 28 -4.94 0.64 20.95
N VAL A 29 -4.95 0.96 19.65
CA VAL A 29 -5.55 0.11 18.63
C VAL A 29 -4.48 -0.82 18.05
N CYS A 30 -4.85 -2.07 17.77
CA CYS A 30 -3.97 -3.02 17.08
C CYS A 30 -3.45 -2.41 15.77
N GLY A 31 -2.13 -2.35 15.61
CA GLY A 31 -1.46 -1.79 14.42
C GLY A 31 -0.72 -0.46 14.63
N GLN A 32 -0.78 0.16 15.81
CA GLN A 32 -0.03 1.38 16.13
C GLN A 32 1.41 1.09 16.58
N ILE A 33 2.34 1.99 16.25
CA ILE A 33 3.76 1.92 16.65
C ILE A 33 3.97 2.83 17.87
N LEU A 34 4.73 2.36 18.86
CA LEU A 34 5.13 3.18 20.01
C LEU A 34 6.35 4.04 19.64
N VAL A 35 6.15 5.36 19.55
CA VAL A 35 7.21 6.35 19.25
C VAL A 35 7.26 7.35 20.40
N ASP A 36 8.42 7.46 21.07
CA ASP A 36 8.65 8.38 22.20
C ASP A 36 7.56 8.34 23.30
N GLY A 37 7.01 7.15 23.57
CA GLY A 37 5.98 6.96 24.60
C GLY A 37 4.54 7.27 24.14
N VAL A 38 4.32 7.56 22.86
CA VAL A 38 3.01 7.79 22.25
C VAL A 38 2.73 6.73 21.18
N PHE A 39 1.52 6.17 21.17
CA PHE A 39 1.07 5.30 20.09
C PHE A 39 0.66 6.15 18.89
N VAL A 40 1.34 5.95 17.77
CA VAL A 40 1.09 6.65 16.51
C VAL A 40 0.79 5.67 15.40
N ASP A 41 0.03 6.12 14.41
CA ASP A 41 -0.21 5.32 13.22
C ASP A 41 1.11 5.15 12.45
N PRO A 42 1.41 3.94 11.95
CA PRO A 42 2.62 3.71 11.17
C PRO A 42 2.62 4.60 9.93
N VAL A 43 3.73 5.29 9.70
CA VAL A 43 3.93 6.01 8.45
C VAL A 43 4.08 4.96 7.34
N PRO A 44 3.19 4.92 6.34
CA PRO A 44 3.39 4.03 5.21
C PRO A 44 4.69 4.41 4.50
N ALA A 45 5.50 3.42 4.15
CA ALA A 45 6.69 3.68 3.34
C ALA A 45 6.28 4.34 2.01
N ASP A 46 7.07 5.31 1.55
CA ASP A 46 6.91 5.86 0.21
C ASP A 46 7.05 4.72 -0.82
N PRO A 47 6.20 4.68 -1.87
CA PRO A 47 6.26 3.61 -2.86
C PRO A 47 7.62 3.61 -3.52
N THR A 48 8.22 2.43 -3.64
CA THR A 48 9.48 2.29 -4.36
C THR A 48 9.24 2.52 -5.86
N GLN A 49 10.31 2.77 -6.61
CA GLN A 49 10.18 2.88 -8.07
C GLN A 49 9.65 1.59 -8.69
N ASP A 50 10.00 0.42 -8.13
CA ASP A 50 9.48 -0.86 -8.59
C ASP A 50 7.96 -0.97 -8.36
N ASP A 51 7.45 -0.44 -7.24
CA ASP A 51 6.01 -0.38 -6.96
C ASP A 51 5.29 0.54 -7.96
N ILE A 52 5.87 1.73 -8.22
CA ILE A 52 5.35 2.68 -9.20
C ILE A 52 5.32 2.03 -10.59
N ASN A 53 6.38 1.34 -10.99
CA ASN A 53 6.47 0.64 -12.27
C ASN A 53 5.41 -0.46 -12.36
N ALA A 54 5.26 -1.28 -11.31
CA ALA A 54 4.29 -2.37 -11.27
C ALA A 54 2.84 -1.87 -11.38
N VAL A 55 2.48 -0.82 -10.63
CA VAL A 55 1.14 -0.21 -10.68
C VAL A 55 0.84 0.36 -12.07
N ASN A 56 1.79 1.08 -12.67
CA ASN A 56 1.60 1.66 -14.00
C ASN A 56 1.51 0.60 -15.11
N LEU A 57 2.32 -0.46 -15.04
CA LEU A 57 2.24 -1.59 -15.98
C LEU A 57 0.89 -2.31 -15.87
N ALA A 58 0.41 -2.55 -14.65
CA ALA A 58 -0.90 -3.15 -14.41
C ALA A 58 -2.03 -2.28 -14.98
N TYR A 59 -1.96 -0.96 -14.79
CA TYR A 59 -2.92 -0.02 -15.34
C TYR A 59 -2.92 -0.03 -16.88
N LEU A 60 -1.74 -0.04 -17.50
CA LEU A 60 -1.60 -0.12 -18.96
C LEU A 60 -2.19 -1.43 -19.52
N ALA A 61 -2.00 -2.55 -18.84
CA ALA A 61 -2.58 -3.83 -19.24
C ALA A 61 -4.11 -3.84 -19.10
N GLN A 62 -4.64 -3.33 -17.97
CA GLN A 62 -6.09 -3.25 -17.72
C GLN A 62 -6.82 -2.32 -18.70
N THR A 63 -6.13 -1.32 -19.23
CA THR A 63 -6.71 -0.34 -20.17
C THR A 63 -6.36 -0.63 -21.63
N ASP A 64 -5.69 -1.75 -21.94
CA ASP A 64 -5.25 -2.03 -23.31
C ASP A 64 -6.40 -2.37 -24.26
N TRP A 65 -7.47 -2.97 -23.74
CA TRP A 65 -8.67 -3.27 -24.50
C TRP A 65 -9.33 -2.02 -25.12
N TYR A 66 -9.16 -0.84 -24.52
CA TYR A 66 -9.66 0.41 -25.11
C TYR A 66 -8.99 0.71 -26.44
N VAL A 67 -7.68 0.45 -26.53
CA VAL A 67 -6.91 0.67 -27.75
C VAL A 67 -7.31 -0.35 -28.82
N ILE A 68 -7.48 -1.61 -28.42
CA ILE A 68 -7.96 -2.68 -29.31
C ILE A 68 -9.36 -2.33 -29.84
N ARG A 69 -10.28 -1.97 -28.95
CA ARG A 69 -11.64 -1.55 -29.32
C ARG A 69 -11.62 -0.37 -30.29
N MET A 70 -10.78 0.64 -30.06
CA MET A 70 -10.66 1.77 -30.98
C MET A 70 -10.20 1.31 -32.36
N ASN A 71 -9.21 0.41 -32.42
CA ASN A 71 -8.71 -0.11 -33.68
C ASN A 71 -9.76 -0.96 -34.43
N GLU A 72 -10.55 -1.75 -33.70
CA GLU A 72 -11.55 -2.65 -34.30
C GLU A 72 -12.86 -1.96 -34.66
N THR A 73 -13.33 -1.04 -33.81
CA THR A 73 -14.68 -0.45 -33.92
C THR A 73 -14.67 1.01 -34.33
N GLY A 74 -13.52 1.68 -34.32
CA GLY A 74 -13.39 3.12 -34.53
C GLY A 74 -13.94 3.97 -33.39
N VAL A 75 -14.45 3.36 -32.31
CA VAL A 75 -14.93 4.12 -31.15
C VAL A 75 -13.73 4.73 -30.43
N PRO A 76 -13.69 6.05 -30.22
CA PRO A 76 -12.56 6.71 -29.58
C PRO A 76 -12.37 6.23 -28.14
N VAL A 77 -11.10 6.17 -27.72
CA VAL A 77 -10.74 5.97 -26.31
C VAL A 77 -11.12 7.21 -25.51
N PRO A 78 -11.71 7.09 -24.31
CA PRO A 78 -11.98 8.24 -23.46
C PRO A 78 -10.71 9.06 -23.19
N ASP A 79 -10.80 10.38 -23.26
CA ASP A 79 -9.65 11.28 -23.12
C ASP A 79 -8.94 11.12 -21.76
N GLU A 80 -9.71 10.85 -20.70
CA GLU A 80 -9.19 10.56 -19.35
C GLU A 80 -8.27 9.34 -19.33
N VAL A 81 -8.61 8.30 -20.11
CA VAL A 81 -7.82 7.06 -20.22
C VAL A 81 -6.58 7.33 -21.05
N LEU A 82 -6.67 8.12 -22.13
CA LEU A 82 -5.50 8.51 -22.92
C LEU A 82 -4.49 9.31 -22.09
N SER A 83 -4.95 10.31 -21.35
CA SER A 83 -4.11 11.13 -20.47
C SER A 83 -3.46 10.30 -19.36
N SER A 84 -4.24 9.41 -18.73
CA SER A 84 -3.75 8.53 -17.68
C SER A 84 -2.73 7.52 -18.20
N ARG A 85 -2.95 6.94 -19.40
CA ARG A 85 -2.00 6.03 -20.04
C ARG A 85 -0.70 6.74 -20.43
N ALA A 86 -0.77 7.99 -20.90
CA ALA A 86 0.42 8.79 -21.18
C ALA A 86 1.22 9.05 -19.90
N SER A 87 0.54 9.47 -18.83
CA SER A 87 1.14 9.71 -17.51
C SER A 87 1.78 8.45 -16.93
N ALA A 88 1.08 7.31 -17.02
CA ALA A 88 1.58 6.02 -16.55
C ALA A 88 2.87 5.60 -17.28
N ARG A 89 2.98 5.87 -18.59
CA ARG A 89 4.21 5.59 -19.35
C ARG A 89 5.37 6.50 -18.95
N SER A 90 5.09 7.76 -18.66
CA SER A 90 6.12 8.71 -18.22
C SER A 90 6.63 8.43 -16.81
N ALA A 91 5.85 7.74 -15.98
CA ALA A 91 6.22 7.38 -14.61
C ALA A 91 7.08 6.10 -14.52
N ILE A 92 7.19 5.34 -15.62
CA ILE A 92 8.02 4.12 -15.69
C ILE A 92 9.45 4.51 -16.11
N ILE A 93 10.45 4.11 -15.30
CA ILE A 93 11.88 4.27 -15.59
C ILE A 93 12.62 2.94 -15.67
#